data_AF-A0A6P1KM57-F1
#
_entry.id   AF-A0A6P1KM57-F1
#
_cell.length_a   1.000
_cell.length_b   1.000
_cell.length_c   1.000
_cell.angle_alpha   90.00
_cell.angle_beta   90.00
_cell.angle_gamma   90.00
#
_symmetry.space_group_name_H-M   'P 1'
#
loop_
_entity.id
_entity.type
_entity.pdbx_description
1 polymer ?
#
loop_
_entity_poly.entity_id
_entity_poly.type
_entity_poly.pdbx_seq_one_letter_code
_entity_poly.pdbx_strand_id
1 'polypeptide(L)'
;MPYLTSASEISDIVAEYTNVKTLWIDTEVADYKSRNPRLSLIQVLDNPQDMSGDRVYLLDVLDQPNIIAEFIQKIMINSAIEKVFHNASYDLKFLGNKKAKNITCTLEMAKKIPYHILPLPNYQLKTIATALCSFNNIDKQEQTSDWGKRPLTEEQIEYAYLDCIYLAQIHSNLLGLQAKANPEPATEDLISLSTRYSQLEQQWKLLNSEFEHLQERMKKAMQAQNISETSSHKLTSYDRTTVKATFSELARLAQTQDIDLDFPITLTQKLQKDLGTNLEQLSVDIEKTTSWRLTPKAQETETEDE
;
A
#
# COMPACT_ATOMS: atom_id res chain seq x y z
N MET A 1 -12.42 27.79 11.46
CA MET A 1 -12.57 26.32 11.34
C MET A 1 -14.04 25.93 11.48
N PRO A 2 -14.74 25.69 10.35
CA PRO A 2 -16.14 25.25 10.38
C PRO A 2 -16.29 23.83 10.94
N TYR A 3 -16.86 23.71 12.14
CA TYR A 3 -17.28 22.45 12.75
C TYR A 3 -18.81 22.31 12.61
N LEU A 4 -19.24 21.39 11.74
CA LEU A 4 -20.64 21.22 11.36
C LEU A 4 -21.24 20.02 12.09
N THR A 5 -22.33 20.27 12.83
CA THR A 5 -23.03 19.24 13.59
C THR A 5 -24.41 18.89 13.04
N SER A 6 -25.01 19.81 12.26
CA SER A 6 -26.34 19.58 11.70
C SER A 6 -26.26 18.81 10.39
N ALA A 7 -27.18 17.85 10.23
CA ALA A 7 -27.33 17.07 9.00
C ALA A 7 -27.52 17.95 7.75
N SER A 8 -28.26 19.07 7.87
CA SER A 8 -28.50 19.98 6.75
C SER A 8 -27.24 20.68 6.30
N GLU A 9 -26.48 21.29 7.22
CA GLU A 9 -25.23 21.99 6.88
C GLU A 9 -24.19 21.04 6.31
N ILE A 10 -24.10 19.81 6.85
CA ILE A 10 -23.21 18.78 6.30
C ILE A 10 -23.65 18.38 4.88
N SER A 11 -24.95 18.22 4.63
CA SER A 11 -25.46 17.88 3.30
C SER A 11 -25.19 18.99 2.28
N ASP A 12 -25.29 20.26 2.70
CA ASP A 12 -25.03 21.43 1.86
C ASP A 12 -23.55 21.47 1.43
N ILE A 13 -22.60 21.34 2.38
CA ILE A 13 -21.17 21.34 2.03
C ILE A 13 -20.79 20.10 1.19
N VAL A 14 -21.39 18.93 1.46
CA VAL A 14 -21.17 17.74 0.64
C VAL A 14 -21.67 17.94 -0.79
N ALA A 15 -22.75 18.68 -0.99
CA ALA A 15 -23.20 19.07 -2.31
C ALA A 15 -22.19 20.00 -3.01
N GLU A 16 -21.61 20.97 -2.30
CA GLU A 16 -20.57 21.85 -2.84
C GLU A 16 -19.33 21.06 -3.28
N TYR A 17 -18.87 20.12 -2.46
CA TYR A 17 -17.74 19.24 -2.77
C TYR A 17 -17.91 18.40 -4.03
N THR A 18 -19.13 18.21 -4.54
CA THR A 18 -19.32 17.51 -5.82
C THR A 18 -18.71 18.25 -7.02
N ASN A 19 -18.39 19.54 -6.87
CA ASN A 19 -17.85 20.40 -7.93
C ASN A 19 -16.33 20.60 -7.84
N VAL A 20 -15.67 20.02 -6.84
CA VAL A 20 -14.22 20.16 -6.64
C VAL A 20 -13.46 19.01 -7.30
N LYS A 21 -12.18 19.23 -7.63
CA LYS A 21 -11.37 18.21 -8.32
C LYS A 21 -10.69 17.24 -7.35
N THR A 22 -10.23 17.74 -6.22
CA THR A 22 -9.47 16.97 -5.23
C THR A 22 -9.95 17.35 -3.84
N LEU A 23 -10.09 16.35 -2.98
CA LEU A 23 -10.38 16.50 -1.56
C LEU A 23 -9.29 15.80 -0.75
N TRP A 24 -8.79 16.45 0.28
CA TRP A 24 -7.93 15.83 1.28
C TRP A 24 -8.81 15.49 2.48
N ILE A 25 -8.84 14.20 2.81
CA ILE A 25 -9.81 13.65 3.75
C ILE A 25 -9.05 12.86 4.80
N ASP A 26 -9.48 13.04 6.05
CA ASP A 26 -9.11 12.17 7.17
C ASP A 26 -10.38 11.74 7.91
N THR A 27 -10.26 10.77 8.83
CA THR A 27 -11.39 10.38 9.68
C THR A 27 -10.99 10.10 11.12
N GLU A 28 -11.93 10.38 12.04
CA GLU A 28 -11.81 9.98 13.43
C GLU A 28 -12.91 9.02 13.87
N VAL A 29 -12.55 8.11 14.76
CA VAL A 29 -13.37 6.94 15.10
C VAL A 29 -13.59 6.84 16.60
N ALA A 30 -14.86 6.79 17.00
CA ALA A 30 -15.26 6.48 18.37
C ALA A 30 -15.20 4.97 18.64
N ASP A 31 -14.96 4.61 19.90
CA ASP A 31 -14.92 3.22 20.36
C ASP A 31 -13.92 2.33 19.57
N TYR A 32 -12.76 2.88 19.23
CA TYR A 32 -11.73 2.23 18.38
C TYR A 32 -11.38 0.79 18.80
N LYS A 33 -11.39 0.48 20.11
CA LYS A 33 -11.07 -0.86 20.65
C LYS A 33 -12.26 -1.82 20.65
N SER A 34 -13.46 -1.36 20.31
CA SER A 34 -14.67 -2.18 20.28
C SER A 34 -14.75 -3.04 19.02
N ARG A 35 -15.70 -4.00 19.00
CA ARG A 35 -15.96 -4.81 17.81
C ARG A 35 -16.62 -4.00 16.67
N ASN A 36 -17.31 -2.92 17.01
CA ASN A 36 -18.08 -2.09 16.10
C ASN A 36 -17.69 -0.62 16.28
N PRO A 37 -16.47 -0.22 15.88
CA PRO A 37 -16.07 1.17 15.90
C PRO A 37 -17.05 2.03 15.08
N ARG A 38 -17.29 3.26 15.54
CA ARG A 38 -18.24 4.19 14.93
C ARG A 38 -17.49 5.36 14.32
N LEU A 39 -17.76 5.67 13.06
CA LEU A 39 -17.21 6.87 12.43
C LEU A 39 -17.76 8.09 13.15
N SER A 40 -16.87 8.95 13.63
CA SER A 40 -17.21 10.08 14.48
C SER A 40 -17.08 11.41 13.75
N LEU A 41 -15.97 11.58 13.03
CA LEU A 41 -15.66 12.81 12.32
C LEU A 41 -15.14 12.48 10.92
N ILE A 42 -15.50 13.31 9.95
CA ILE A 42 -14.86 13.35 8.64
C ILE A 42 -14.28 14.75 8.49
N GLN A 43 -12.97 14.84 8.30
CA GLN A 43 -12.29 16.10 8.01
C GLN A 43 -12.12 16.23 6.51
N VAL A 44 -12.45 17.40 5.96
CA VAL A 44 -12.35 17.63 4.51
C VAL A 44 -11.74 18.99 4.23
N LEU A 45 -10.64 18.98 3.47
CA LEU A 45 -10.08 20.17 2.83
C LEU A 45 -10.32 20.10 1.33
N ASP A 46 -10.75 21.22 0.74
CA ASP A 46 -11.02 21.35 -0.69
C ASP A 46 -10.06 22.31 -1.43
N ASN A 47 -9.17 22.97 -0.69
CA ASN A 47 -8.16 23.87 -1.24
C ASN A 47 -6.79 23.60 -0.60
N PRO A 48 -5.81 23.06 -1.34
CA PRO A 48 -4.51 22.73 -0.77
C PRO A 48 -3.65 23.96 -0.43
N GLN A 49 -4.05 25.15 -0.89
CA GLN A 49 -3.37 26.41 -0.58
C GLN A 49 -3.88 27.07 0.71
N ASP A 50 -4.98 26.56 1.27
CA ASP A 50 -5.48 27.07 2.55
C ASP A 50 -4.66 26.51 3.71
N MET A 51 -3.94 27.43 4.38
CA MET A 51 -3.14 27.18 5.57
C MET A 51 -3.73 27.84 6.82
N SER A 52 -4.80 28.65 6.69
CA SER A 52 -5.47 29.32 7.83
C SER A 52 -6.54 28.43 8.45
N GLY A 53 -7.22 27.67 7.60
CA GLY A 53 -8.16 26.65 8.03
C GLY A 53 -9.61 26.97 7.96
N ASP A 54 -9.89 28.02 7.24
CA ASP A 54 -11.23 28.47 7.01
C ASP A 54 -11.97 27.53 6.04
N ARG A 55 -11.22 26.72 5.27
CA ARG A 55 -11.76 25.74 4.31
C ARG A 55 -11.57 24.27 4.69
N VAL A 56 -11.12 23.98 5.90
CA VAL A 56 -11.21 22.61 6.43
C VAL A 56 -12.49 22.49 7.22
N TYR A 57 -13.39 21.64 6.74
CA TYR A 57 -14.65 21.37 7.39
C TYR A 57 -14.53 20.10 8.21
N LEU A 58 -14.95 20.19 9.47
CA LEU A 58 -15.06 19.05 10.38
C LEU A 58 -16.54 18.65 10.40
N LEU A 59 -16.85 17.52 9.77
CA LEU A 59 -18.21 17.00 9.64
C LEU A 59 -18.48 16.02 10.77
N ASP A 60 -19.30 16.41 11.74
CA ASP A 60 -19.72 15.53 12.82
C ASP A 60 -20.72 14.50 12.30
N VAL A 61 -20.28 13.26 12.18
CA VAL A 61 -21.10 12.17 11.63
C VAL A 61 -21.40 11.08 12.66
N LEU A 62 -21.08 11.33 13.93
CA LEU A 62 -21.31 10.38 15.01
C LEU A 62 -22.81 10.07 15.10
N ASP A 63 -23.13 8.78 15.00
CA ASP A 63 -24.51 8.28 15.01
C ASP A 63 -25.40 8.86 13.87
N GLN A 64 -24.80 9.34 12.78
CA GLN A 64 -25.49 9.87 11.58
C GLN A 64 -25.28 8.99 10.32
N PRO A 65 -25.77 7.74 10.29
CA PRO A 65 -25.51 6.80 9.19
C PRO A 65 -26.02 7.29 7.82
N ASN A 66 -27.10 8.09 7.80
CA ASN A 66 -27.64 8.64 6.55
C ASN A 66 -26.69 9.67 5.92
N ILE A 67 -26.05 10.51 6.75
CA ILE A 67 -25.06 11.49 6.28
C ILE A 67 -23.80 10.81 5.77
N ILE A 68 -23.34 9.75 6.46
CA ILE A 68 -22.22 8.94 6.00
C ILE A 68 -22.55 8.28 4.65
N ALA A 69 -23.77 7.72 4.50
CA ALA A 69 -24.21 7.11 3.26
C ALA A 69 -24.26 8.13 2.10
N GLU A 70 -24.75 9.34 2.37
CA GLU A 70 -24.75 10.45 1.41
C GLU A 70 -23.33 10.85 0.99
N PHE A 71 -22.42 11.03 1.95
CA PHE A 71 -21.01 11.32 1.67
C PHE A 71 -20.38 10.26 0.78
N ILE A 72 -20.63 8.98 1.08
CA ILE A 72 -20.14 7.87 0.25
C ILE A 72 -20.71 7.94 -1.17
N GLN A 73 -22.02 8.17 -1.29
CA GLN A 73 -22.70 8.20 -2.58
C GLN A 73 -22.24 9.36 -3.47
N LYS A 74 -22.13 10.57 -2.90
CA LYS A 74 -21.82 11.79 -3.64
C LYS A 74 -20.31 11.98 -3.87
N ILE A 75 -19.48 11.58 -2.91
CA ILE A 75 -18.03 11.88 -2.91
C ILE A 75 -17.19 10.63 -3.18
N MET A 76 -17.31 9.60 -2.34
CA MET A 76 -16.38 8.47 -2.37
C MET A 76 -16.48 7.65 -3.65
N ILE A 77 -17.70 7.41 -4.14
CA ILE A 77 -17.95 6.64 -5.37
C ILE A 77 -17.68 7.49 -6.63
N ASN A 78 -17.72 8.81 -6.54
CA ASN A 78 -17.54 9.71 -7.68
C ASN A 78 -16.08 9.68 -8.17
N SER A 79 -15.84 9.13 -9.35
CA SER A 79 -14.50 9.01 -9.93
C SER A 79 -13.93 10.34 -10.45
N ALA A 80 -14.75 11.37 -10.65
CA ALA A 80 -14.30 12.68 -11.11
C ALA A 80 -13.58 13.47 -10.00
N ILE A 81 -13.79 13.10 -8.74
CA ILE A 81 -13.15 13.71 -7.57
C ILE A 81 -12.03 12.78 -7.12
N GLU A 82 -10.82 13.30 -7.04
CA GLU A 82 -9.71 12.63 -6.37
C GLU A 82 -9.88 12.76 -4.85
N LYS A 83 -9.77 11.66 -4.11
CA LYS A 83 -9.73 11.70 -2.65
C LYS A 83 -8.36 11.27 -2.16
N VAL A 84 -7.68 12.19 -1.51
CA VAL A 84 -6.36 12.01 -0.96
C VAL A 84 -6.48 11.69 0.53
N PHE A 85 -5.83 10.61 0.96
CA PHE A 85 -5.76 10.17 2.36
C PHE A 85 -4.32 9.85 2.74
N HIS A 86 -4.02 9.83 4.04
CA HIS A 86 -2.85 9.13 4.55
C HIS A 86 -3.26 7.79 5.13
N ASN A 87 -2.64 6.69 4.68
CA ASN A 87 -3.02 5.33 5.12
C ASN A 87 -4.51 4.97 4.84
N ALA A 88 -5.02 5.35 3.67
CA ALA A 88 -6.43 5.26 3.24
C ALA A 88 -7.16 3.94 3.56
N SER A 89 -6.43 2.81 3.61
CA SER A 89 -7.00 1.48 3.84
C SER A 89 -7.85 1.38 5.11
N TYR A 90 -7.56 2.20 6.12
CA TYR A 90 -8.31 2.25 7.36
C TYR A 90 -9.62 3.03 7.19
N ASP A 91 -9.55 4.27 6.72
CA ASP A 91 -10.70 5.18 6.52
C ASP A 91 -11.72 4.59 5.54
N LEU A 92 -11.22 3.96 4.47
CA LEU A 92 -12.06 3.33 3.46
C LEU A 92 -12.95 2.22 4.04
N LYS A 93 -12.62 1.61 5.17
CA LYS A 93 -13.52 0.63 5.81
C LYS A 93 -14.86 1.26 6.21
N PHE A 94 -14.83 2.54 6.61
CA PHE A 94 -15.99 3.32 6.99
C PHE A 94 -16.60 4.08 5.80
N LEU A 95 -15.78 4.42 4.80
CA LEU A 95 -16.15 5.26 3.66
C LEU A 95 -16.37 4.48 2.33
N GLY A 96 -17.03 3.31 2.41
CA GLY A 96 -17.52 2.58 1.23
C GLY A 96 -16.59 1.52 0.63
N ASN A 97 -15.39 1.36 1.19
CA ASN A 97 -14.43 0.29 0.90
C ASN A 97 -14.16 0.17 -0.62
N LYS A 98 -14.42 -1.00 -1.22
CA LYS A 98 -14.19 -1.27 -2.66
C LYS A 98 -15.03 -0.41 -3.61
N LYS A 99 -16.08 0.25 -3.12
CA LYS A 99 -16.91 1.14 -3.93
C LYS A 99 -16.23 2.49 -4.16
N ALA A 100 -15.33 2.91 -3.28
CA ALA A 100 -14.59 4.15 -3.41
C ALA A 100 -13.71 4.14 -4.67
N LYS A 101 -13.68 5.27 -5.39
CA LYS A 101 -12.97 5.44 -6.66
C LYS A 101 -11.99 6.60 -6.58
N ASN A 102 -10.98 6.61 -7.45
CA ASN A 102 -10.00 7.70 -7.57
C ASN A 102 -9.38 8.08 -6.20
N ILE A 103 -8.79 7.09 -5.53
CA ILE A 103 -8.16 7.24 -4.22
C ILE A 103 -6.65 7.37 -4.40
N THR A 104 -6.09 8.43 -3.82
CA THR A 104 -4.66 8.65 -3.69
C THR A 104 -4.26 8.47 -2.23
N CYS A 105 -3.23 7.65 -1.98
CA CYS A 105 -2.75 7.38 -0.63
C CYS A 105 -1.30 7.86 -0.48
N THR A 106 -1.08 8.90 0.33
CA THR A 106 0.24 9.50 0.51
C THR A 106 1.26 8.55 1.14
N LEU A 107 0.80 7.63 2.00
CA LEU A 107 1.63 6.55 2.54
C LEU A 107 2.18 5.65 1.43
N GLU A 108 1.33 5.25 0.48
CA GLU A 108 1.74 4.39 -0.63
C GLU A 108 2.56 5.13 -1.67
N MET A 109 2.32 6.43 -1.87
CA MET A 109 3.20 7.29 -2.67
C MET A 109 4.60 7.34 -2.06
N ALA A 110 4.71 7.63 -0.77
CA ALA A 110 6.00 7.75 -0.08
C ALA A 110 6.82 6.45 -0.13
N LYS A 111 6.19 5.29 0.07
CA LYS A 111 6.85 3.97 -0.01
C LYS A 111 7.43 3.64 -1.38
N LYS A 112 6.90 4.22 -2.46
CA LYS A 112 7.39 4.02 -3.83
C LYS A 112 8.57 4.90 -4.17
N ILE A 113 8.84 5.94 -3.38
CA ILE A 113 9.98 6.82 -3.60
C ILE A 113 11.24 6.12 -3.07
N PRO A 114 12.32 6.02 -3.87
CA PRO A 114 13.57 5.41 -3.42
C PRO A 114 14.15 6.09 -2.17
N TYR A 115 14.72 5.29 -1.27
CA TYR A 115 15.27 5.77 0.01
C TYR A 115 16.28 6.92 -0.14
N HIS A 116 17.12 6.91 -1.18
CA HIS A 116 18.12 7.97 -1.40
C HIS A 116 17.48 9.33 -1.78
N ILE A 117 16.22 9.34 -2.22
CA ILE A 117 15.44 10.55 -2.52
C ILE A 117 14.63 10.97 -1.29
N LEU A 118 14.05 10.01 -0.57
CA LEU A 118 13.25 10.23 0.63
C LEU A 118 13.75 9.38 1.81
N PRO A 119 14.84 9.78 2.49
CA PRO A 119 15.46 8.98 3.54
C PRO A 119 14.72 9.13 4.86
N LEU A 120 13.64 8.37 5.04
CA LEU A 120 12.82 8.41 6.26
C LEU A 120 12.91 7.11 7.07
N PRO A 121 12.87 7.17 8.41
CA PRO A 121 12.86 5.98 9.26
C PRO A 121 11.52 5.24 9.21
N ASN A 122 10.43 5.95 8.93
CA ASN A 122 9.09 5.42 8.68
C ASN A 122 8.29 6.43 7.86
N TYR A 123 7.09 6.05 7.44
CA TYR A 123 6.24 6.87 6.58
C TYR A 123 4.95 7.31 7.26
N GLN A 124 4.95 7.51 8.59
CA GLN A 124 3.81 8.08 9.30
C GLN A 124 3.60 9.55 8.85
N LEU A 125 2.35 10.02 8.87
CA LEU A 125 1.96 11.40 8.48
C LEU A 125 2.91 12.43 9.10
N LYS A 126 3.07 12.43 10.43
CA LYS A 126 3.98 13.33 11.15
C LYS A 126 5.41 13.28 10.61
N THR A 127 5.96 12.08 10.40
CA THR A 127 7.35 11.94 9.93
C THR A 127 7.54 12.55 8.55
N ILE A 128 6.57 12.36 7.65
CA ILE A 128 6.61 12.96 6.31
C ILE A 128 6.35 14.47 6.38
N ALA A 129 5.38 14.92 7.18
CA ALA A 129 5.08 16.34 7.38
C ALA A 129 6.29 17.12 7.92
N THR A 130 6.98 16.59 8.94
CA THR A 130 8.19 17.21 9.47
C THR A 130 9.29 17.25 8.43
N ALA A 131 9.54 16.14 7.72
CA ALA A 131 10.65 16.05 6.78
C ALA A 131 10.45 16.87 5.50
N LEU A 132 9.23 16.89 4.94
CA LEU A 132 8.94 17.53 3.66
C LEU A 132 8.39 18.95 3.79
N CYS A 133 7.69 19.23 4.89
CA CYS A 133 6.96 20.48 5.06
C CYS A 133 7.48 21.33 6.23
N SER A 134 8.50 20.87 6.96
CA SER A 134 9.05 21.54 8.14
C SER A 134 8.03 21.78 9.27
N PHE A 135 6.95 20.99 9.31
CA PHE A 135 6.01 21.01 10.43
C PHE A 135 6.64 20.33 11.64
N ASN A 136 7.11 21.15 12.57
CA ASN A 136 7.73 20.71 13.81
C ASN A 136 6.66 20.62 14.91
N ASN A 137 6.91 19.80 15.93
CA ASN A 137 6.06 19.71 17.14
C ASN A 137 4.60 19.30 16.89
N ILE A 138 4.31 18.52 15.84
CA ILE A 138 2.97 17.95 15.62
C ILE A 138 2.54 17.15 16.86
N ASP A 139 1.49 17.62 17.52
CA ASP A 139 0.91 16.98 18.69
C ASP A 139 0.25 15.66 18.29
N LYS A 140 0.37 14.65 19.15
CA LYS A 140 -0.24 13.33 18.99
C LYS A 140 -1.22 12.99 20.12
N GLN A 141 -1.44 13.90 21.07
CA GLN A 141 -2.27 13.64 22.23
C GLN A 141 -3.68 13.22 21.82
N GLU A 142 -4.26 13.91 20.83
CA GLU A 142 -5.63 13.67 20.40
C GLU A 142 -5.80 12.47 19.46
N GLN A 143 -4.72 11.91 18.91
CA GLN A 143 -4.78 10.70 18.08
C GLN A 143 -5.42 9.49 18.80
N THR A 144 -5.38 9.47 20.13
CA THR A 144 -5.96 8.40 20.96
C THR A 144 -7.05 8.88 21.91
N SER A 145 -7.54 10.11 21.72
CA SER A 145 -8.57 10.66 22.58
C SER A 145 -9.95 10.08 22.27
N ASP A 146 -10.92 10.38 23.14
CA ASP A 146 -12.26 9.85 23.03
C ASP A 146 -13.09 10.69 22.04
N TRP A 147 -13.00 10.33 20.76
CA TRP A 147 -13.79 10.93 19.70
C TRP A 147 -15.28 10.61 19.78
N GLY A 148 -15.75 9.80 20.74
CA GLY A 148 -17.17 9.57 20.99
C GLY A 148 -17.83 10.62 21.88
N LYS A 149 -17.04 11.47 22.55
CA LYS A 149 -17.55 12.52 23.44
C LYS A 149 -17.97 13.77 22.68
N ARG A 150 -19.01 14.43 23.20
CA ARG A 150 -19.51 15.72 22.70
C ARG A 150 -19.75 16.70 23.86
N PRO A 151 -19.53 18.01 23.66
CA PRO A 151 -18.88 18.61 22.49
C PRO A 151 -17.41 18.16 22.36
N LEU A 152 -16.84 18.23 21.15
CA LEU A 152 -15.40 18.05 20.98
C LEU A 152 -14.64 19.18 21.68
N THR A 153 -13.46 18.88 22.22
CA THR A 153 -12.61 19.91 22.82
C THR A 153 -11.93 20.78 21.76
N GLU A 154 -11.42 21.94 22.16
CA GLU A 154 -10.69 22.83 21.25
C GLU A 154 -9.45 22.13 20.68
N GLU A 155 -8.75 21.34 21.51
CA GLU A 155 -7.58 20.56 21.10
C GLU A 155 -7.94 19.48 20.07
N GLN A 156 -9.07 18.79 20.24
CA GLN A 156 -9.57 17.81 19.26
C GLN A 156 -9.88 18.49 17.92
N ILE A 157 -10.54 19.65 17.96
CA ILE A 157 -10.86 20.42 16.75
C ILE A 157 -9.58 20.89 16.05
N GLU A 158 -8.62 21.43 16.79
CA GLU A 158 -7.33 21.88 16.25
C GLU A 158 -6.51 20.72 15.65
N TYR A 159 -6.46 19.59 16.34
CA TYR A 159 -5.80 18.38 15.85
C TYR A 159 -6.41 17.89 14.53
N ALA A 160 -7.73 17.68 14.51
CA ALA A 160 -8.46 17.19 13.33
C ALA A 160 -8.28 18.12 12.12
N TYR A 161 -8.29 19.42 12.40
CA TYR A 161 -8.08 20.44 11.41
C TYR A 161 -6.68 20.36 10.75
N LEU A 162 -5.63 20.29 11.57
CA LEU A 162 -4.23 20.28 11.11
C LEU A 162 -3.90 19.06 10.25
N ASP A 163 -4.48 17.89 10.53
CA ASP A 163 -4.21 16.65 9.80
C ASP A 163 -4.54 16.77 8.30
N CYS A 164 -5.63 17.48 7.94
CA CYS A 164 -5.97 17.77 6.54
C CYS A 164 -4.99 18.73 5.86
N ILE A 165 -4.48 19.75 6.56
CA ILE A 165 -3.44 20.64 6.01
C ILE A 165 -2.17 19.86 5.75
N TYR A 166 -1.70 19.10 6.75
CA TYR A 166 -0.49 18.30 6.64
C TYR A 166 -0.60 17.35 5.47
N LEU A 167 -1.74 16.68 5.34
CA LEU A 167 -2.04 15.79 4.24
C LEU A 167 -1.95 16.49 2.87
N ALA A 168 -2.50 17.70 2.73
CA ALA A 168 -2.43 18.47 1.49
C ALA A 168 -1.00 18.89 1.12
N GLN A 169 -0.24 19.38 2.08
CA GLN A 169 1.15 19.79 1.87
C GLN A 169 2.06 18.59 1.57
N ILE A 170 1.86 17.47 2.28
CA ILE A 170 2.55 16.21 2.00
C ILE A 170 2.24 15.75 0.58
N HIS A 171 0.97 15.74 0.18
CA HIS A 171 0.56 15.31 -1.15
C HIS A 171 1.30 16.10 -2.25
N SER A 172 1.29 17.43 -2.15
CA SER A 172 1.98 18.32 -3.09
C SER A 172 3.48 18.02 -3.20
N ASN A 173 4.16 17.88 -2.06
CA ASN A 173 5.59 17.58 -2.04
C ASN A 173 5.91 16.18 -2.61
N LEU A 174 5.09 15.18 -2.29
CA LEU A 174 5.26 13.82 -2.81
C LEU A 174 5.07 13.76 -4.33
N LEU A 175 4.13 14.51 -4.90
CA LEU A 175 3.98 14.62 -6.37
C LEU A 175 5.28 15.13 -7.02
N GLY A 176 5.88 16.17 -6.43
CA GLY A 176 7.16 16.71 -6.90
C GLY A 176 8.32 15.72 -6.80
N LEU A 177 8.38 14.92 -5.72
CA LEU A 177 9.40 13.88 -5.57
C LEU A 177 9.17 12.68 -6.49
N GLN A 178 7.92 12.27 -6.69
CA GLN A 178 7.57 11.16 -7.56
C GLN A 178 7.95 11.45 -9.02
N ALA A 179 7.76 12.69 -9.48
CA ALA A 179 8.21 13.11 -10.81
C ALA A 179 9.74 13.00 -10.97
N LYS A 180 10.52 13.25 -9.91
CA LYS A 180 11.99 13.07 -9.91
C LYS A 180 12.41 11.61 -9.83
N ALA A 181 11.65 10.80 -9.08
CA ALA A 181 11.95 9.39 -8.85
C ALA A 181 11.60 8.50 -10.06
N ASN A 182 10.75 8.99 -10.96
CA ASN A 182 10.30 8.27 -12.15
C ASN A 182 10.47 9.15 -13.39
N PRO A 183 11.72 9.38 -13.84
CA PRO A 183 12.00 10.14 -15.06
C PRO A 183 11.42 9.43 -16.30
N GLU A 184 11.27 10.17 -17.40
CA GLU A 184 10.81 9.64 -18.69
C GLU A 184 11.80 8.57 -19.19
N PRO A 185 11.38 7.30 -19.36
CA PRO A 185 12.29 6.22 -19.76
C PRO A 185 13.08 6.49 -21.04
N ALA A 186 12.51 7.23 -22.00
CA ALA A 186 13.20 7.58 -23.24
C ALA A 186 14.40 8.53 -23.04
N THR A 187 14.50 9.18 -21.88
CA THR A 187 15.57 10.15 -21.56
C THR A 187 16.66 9.59 -20.65
N GLU A 188 16.53 8.33 -20.24
CA GLU A 188 17.46 7.69 -19.30
C GLU A 188 18.85 7.45 -19.90
N ASP A 189 19.89 7.73 -19.10
CA ASP A 189 21.27 7.37 -19.43
C ASP A 189 21.54 5.93 -18.96
N LEU A 190 21.47 4.99 -19.90
CA LEU A 190 21.69 3.57 -19.63
C LEU A 190 23.08 3.27 -19.06
N ILE A 191 24.11 4.04 -19.41
CA ILE A 191 25.47 3.83 -18.88
C ILE A 191 25.46 4.18 -17.40
N SER A 192 25.03 5.39 -17.05
CA SER A 192 24.94 5.85 -15.65
C SER A 192 24.06 4.91 -14.81
N LEU A 193 22.89 4.54 -15.32
CA LEU A 193 21.95 3.65 -14.64
C LEU A 193 22.55 2.25 -14.43
N SER A 194 23.18 1.66 -15.45
CA SER A 194 23.79 0.32 -15.34
C SER A 194 25.00 0.31 -14.39
N THR A 195 25.82 1.36 -14.40
CA THR A 195 26.92 1.53 -13.44
C THR A 195 26.38 1.57 -12.02
N ARG A 196 25.38 2.42 -11.76
CA ARG A 196 24.79 2.55 -10.42
C ARG A 196 24.13 1.25 -9.96
N TYR A 197 23.39 0.59 -10.84
CA TYR A 197 22.76 -0.70 -10.58
C TYR A 197 23.81 -1.75 -10.18
N SER A 198 24.90 -1.87 -10.95
CA SER A 198 25.95 -2.87 -10.69
C SER A 198 26.66 -2.64 -9.35
N GLN A 199 26.95 -1.38 -9.00
CA GLN A 199 27.53 -1.04 -7.70
C GLN A 199 26.61 -1.44 -6.53
N LEU A 200 25.32 -1.13 -6.63
CA LEU A 200 24.33 -1.49 -5.62
C LEU A 200 24.16 -3.01 -5.50
N GLU A 201 24.19 -3.72 -6.63
CA GLU A 201 24.10 -5.18 -6.65
C GLU A 201 25.28 -5.83 -5.91
N GLN A 202 26.50 -5.33 -6.11
CA GLN A 202 27.69 -5.81 -5.39
C GLN A 202 27.59 -5.57 -3.89
N GLN A 203 27.21 -4.36 -3.47
CA GLN A 203 27.02 -4.03 -2.06
C GLN A 203 25.94 -4.89 -1.41
N TRP A 204 24.81 -5.06 -2.10
CA TRP A 204 23.70 -5.88 -1.63
C TRP A 204 24.12 -7.35 -1.47
N LYS A 205 24.86 -7.93 -2.43
CA LYS A 205 25.36 -9.31 -2.33
C LYS A 205 26.19 -9.54 -1.07
N LEU A 206 27.11 -8.62 -0.75
CA LEU A 206 27.93 -8.70 0.45
C LEU A 206 27.08 -8.61 1.72
N LEU A 207 26.24 -7.57 1.82
CA LEU A 207 25.39 -7.36 2.99
C LEU A 207 24.38 -8.49 3.20
N ASN A 208 23.79 -9.01 2.12
CA ASN A 208 22.86 -10.13 2.17
C ASN A 208 23.55 -11.39 2.69
N SER A 209 24.79 -11.65 2.27
CA SER A 209 25.55 -12.80 2.77
C SER A 209 25.81 -12.73 4.29
N GLU A 210 26.13 -11.54 4.81
CA GLU A 210 26.29 -11.32 6.25
C GLU A 210 24.96 -11.47 6.99
N PHE A 211 23.90 -10.90 6.45
CA PHE A 211 22.55 -10.98 7.01
C PHE A 211 22.07 -12.44 7.10
N GLU A 212 22.17 -13.22 6.03
CA GLU A 212 21.82 -14.65 5.99
C GLU A 212 22.65 -15.45 7.00
N HIS A 213 23.95 -15.18 7.10
CA HIS A 213 24.83 -15.85 8.06
C HIS A 213 24.39 -15.59 9.51
N LEU A 214 24.11 -14.34 9.86
CA LEU A 214 23.63 -13.96 11.20
C LEU A 214 22.26 -14.55 11.50
N GLN A 215 21.34 -14.52 10.52
CA GLN A 215 20.01 -15.12 10.65
C GLN A 215 20.10 -16.63 10.93
N GLU A 216 20.93 -17.36 10.18
CA GLU A 216 21.15 -18.80 10.40
C GLU A 216 21.76 -19.08 11.78
N ARG A 217 22.77 -18.30 12.20
CA ARG A 217 23.37 -18.45 13.53
C ARG A 217 22.36 -18.19 14.64
N MET A 218 21.54 -17.16 14.50
CA MET A 218 20.49 -16.84 15.47
C MET A 218 19.47 -17.97 15.58
N LYS A 219 19.00 -18.52 14.44
CA LYS A 219 18.10 -19.69 14.44
C LYS A 219 18.72 -20.89 15.17
N LYS A 220 19.96 -21.25 14.81
CA LYS A 220 20.68 -22.38 15.45
C LYS A 220 20.89 -22.15 16.95
N ALA A 221 21.24 -20.93 17.36
CA ALA A 221 21.41 -20.58 18.76
C ALA A 221 20.08 -20.68 19.54
N MET A 222 19.00 -20.12 19.00
CA MET A 222 17.66 -20.20 19.59
C MET A 222 17.19 -21.66 19.74
N GLN A 223 17.42 -22.51 18.72
CA GLN A 223 17.13 -23.95 18.79
C GLN A 223 17.96 -24.66 19.87
N ALA A 224 19.28 -24.46 19.88
CA ALA A 224 20.18 -25.10 20.84
C ALA A 224 19.90 -24.67 22.29
N GLN A 225 19.42 -23.44 22.49
CA GLN A 225 19.08 -22.88 23.80
C GLN A 225 17.61 -23.10 24.20
N ASN A 226 16.79 -23.72 23.34
CA ASN A 226 15.35 -23.88 23.53
C ASN A 226 14.59 -22.57 23.78
N ILE A 227 14.99 -21.49 23.09
CA ILE A 227 14.33 -20.17 23.16
C ILE A 227 13.45 -19.99 21.93
N SER A 228 12.13 -19.81 22.13
CA SER A 228 11.18 -19.57 21.04
C SER A 228 11.00 -18.09 20.69
N GLU A 229 11.34 -17.17 21.58
CA GLU A 229 11.15 -15.73 21.38
C GLU A 229 12.21 -14.91 22.14
N THR A 230 12.70 -13.85 21.51
CA THR A 230 13.59 -12.84 22.09
C THR A 230 12.88 -11.48 22.10
N SER A 231 13.53 -10.43 22.60
CA SER A 231 12.99 -9.06 22.55
C SER A 231 12.74 -8.53 21.13
N SER A 232 13.32 -9.16 20.10
CA SER A 232 13.25 -8.69 18.71
C SER A 232 12.76 -9.74 17.71
N HIS A 233 12.81 -11.03 18.02
CA HIS A 233 12.56 -12.09 17.05
C HIS A 233 11.82 -13.28 17.67
N LYS A 234 10.95 -13.91 16.88
CA LYS A 234 10.25 -15.14 17.23
C LYS A 234 10.65 -16.26 16.28
N LEU A 235 11.01 -17.42 16.84
CA LEU A 235 11.28 -18.64 16.09
C LEU A 235 10.01 -19.48 16.03
N THR A 236 9.53 -19.77 14.82
CA THR A 236 8.36 -20.62 14.58
C THR A 236 8.74 -21.82 13.73
N SER A 237 8.15 -22.97 14.02
CA SER A 237 8.20 -24.17 13.18
C SER A 237 6.81 -24.49 12.67
N TYR A 238 6.74 -25.03 11.45
CA TYR A 238 5.51 -25.56 10.87
C TYR A 238 5.84 -26.85 10.11
N ASP A 239 4.98 -27.85 10.24
CA ASP A 239 5.12 -29.10 9.50
C ASP A 239 4.47 -28.95 8.13
N ARG A 240 5.24 -29.22 7.07
CA ARG A 240 4.71 -29.25 5.70
C ARG A 240 4.44 -30.68 5.27
N THR A 241 3.19 -31.11 5.35
CA THR A 241 2.76 -32.38 4.76
C THR A 241 2.59 -32.21 3.25
N THR A 242 3.32 -32.99 2.45
CA THR A 242 3.16 -33.04 1.00
C THR A 242 2.64 -34.41 0.62
N VAL A 243 1.44 -34.47 0.04
CA VAL A 243 0.88 -35.70 -0.53
C VAL A 243 1.21 -35.71 -2.03
N LYS A 244 1.86 -36.78 -2.49
CA LYS A 244 2.22 -36.96 -3.91
C LYS A 244 1.52 -38.21 -4.43
N ALA A 245 0.94 -38.12 -5.61
CA ALA A 245 0.44 -39.25 -6.38
C ALA A 245 1.04 -39.19 -7.79
N THR A 246 1.20 -40.33 -8.46
CA THR A 246 1.61 -40.34 -9.87
C THR A 246 0.45 -39.90 -10.76
N PHE A 247 0.74 -39.21 -11.87
CA PHE A 247 -0.30 -38.78 -12.80
C PHE A 247 -1.11 -39.97 -13.34
N SER A 248 -0.44 -41.09 -13.64
CA SER A 248 -1.10 -42.31 -14.13
C SER A 248 -2.07 -42.91 -13.11
N GLU A 249 -1.70 -42.97 -11.83
CA GLU A 249 -2.59 -43.48 -10.79
C GLU A 249 -3.77 -42.55 -10.56
N LEU A 250 -3.52 -41.24 -10.53
CA LEU A 250 -4.57 -40.24 -10.37
C LEU A 250 -5.56 -40.27 -11.54
N ALA A 251 -5.06 -40.30 -12.78
CA ALA A 251 -5.88 -40.39 -13.98
C ALA A 251 -6.73 -41.68 -14.01
N ARG A 252 -6.12 -42.82 -13.68
CA ARG A 252 -6.84 -44.10 -13.57
C ARG A 252 -7.91 -44.05 -12.47
N LEU A 253 -7.60 -43.48 -11.32
CA LEU A 253 -8.55 -43.36 -10.23
C LEU A 253 -9.71 -42.45 -10.63
N ALA A 254 -9.42 -41.29 -11.23
CA ALA A 254 -10.43 -40.35 -11.69
C ALA A 254 -11.37 -40.99 -12.71
N GLN A 255 -10.83 -41.73 -13.67
CA GLN A 255 -11.62 -42.46 -14.66
C GLN A 255 -12.45 -43.60 -14.05
N THR A 256 -11.89 -44.35 -13.09
CA THR A 256 -12.59 -45.50 -12.48
C THR A 256 -13.64 -45.12 -11.46
N GLN A 257 -13.50 -43.96 -10.83
CA GLN A 257 -14.42 -43.44 -9.81
C GLN A 257 -15.33 -42.33 -10.34
N ASP A 258 -15.29 -42.05 -11.65
CA ASP A 258 -16.06 -40.98 -12.29
C ASP A 258 -15.85 -39.61 -11.61
N ILE A 259 -14.59 -39.32 -11.24
CA ILE A 259 -14.20 -38.04 -10.65
C ILE A 259 -13.84 -37.08 -11.77
N ASP A 260 -14.57 -35.98 -11.85
CA ASP A 260 -14.29 -34.90 -12.78
C ASP A 260 -13.03 -34.11 -12.36
N LEU A 261 -12.00 -34.17 -13.20
CA LEU A 261 -10.76 -33.41 -13.09
C LEU A 261 -10.48 -32.64 -14.40
N ASP A 262 -11.51 -32.04 -15.00
CA ASP A 262 -11.39 -31.25 -16.23
C ASP A 262 -11.03 -29.78 -15.93
N PHE A 263 -9.74 -29.49 -15.85
CA PHE A 263 -9.20 -28.14 -15.72
C PHE A 263 -7.91 -27.98 -16.53
N PRO A 264 -7.61 -26.76 -17.02
CA PRO A 264 -6.44 -26.54 -17.85
C PRO A 264 -5.14 -26.78 -17.09
N ILE A 265 -4.19 -27.45 -17.74
CA ILE A 265 -2.85 -27.67 -17.22
C ILE A 265 -1.81 -26.98 -18.11
N THR A 266 -0.81 -26.33 -17.51
CA THR A 266 0.29 -25.73 -18.27
C THR A 266 1.24 -26.82 -18.76
N LEU A 267 1.29 -27.01 -20.08
CA LEU A 267 2.25 -27.91 -20.70
C LEU A 267 3.63 -27.26 -20.71
N THR A 268 4.54 -27.75 -19.86
CA THR A 268 5.95 -27.31 -19.88
C THR A 268 6.62 -27.68 -21.21
N GLN A 269 7.70 -26.99 -21.59
CA GLN A 269 8.46 -27.30 -22.82
C GLN A 269 8.92 -28.77 -22.86
N LYS A 270 9.28 -29.34 -21.70
CA LYS A 270 9.66 -30.75 -21.60
C LYS A 270 8.47 -31.66 -21.95
N LEU A 271 7.29 -31.42 -21.37
CA LEU A 271 6.09 -32.22 -21.67
C LEU A 271 5.65 -32.07 -23.13
N GLN A 272 5.72 -30.86 -23.69
CA GLN A 272 5.43 -30.63 -25.12
C GLN A 272 6.36 -31.47 -26.00
N LYS A 273 7.66 -31.51 -25.66
CA LYS A 273 8.64 -32.34 -26.38
C LYS A 273 8.37 -33.83 -26.23
N ASP A 274 8.04 -34.28 -25.02
CA ASP A 274 7.74 -35.69 -24.73
C ASP A 274 6.45 -36.17 -25.42
N LEU A 275 5.46 -35.29 -25.59
CA LEU A 275 4.23 -35.55 -26.35
C LEU A 275 4.47 -35.64 -27.86
N GLY A 276 5.44 -34.88 -28.39
CA GLY A 276 5.79 -34.87 -29.81
C GLY A 276 4.59 -34.53 -30.69
N THR A 277 4.34 -35.33 -31.73
CA THR A 277 3.21 -35.15 -32.65
C THR A 277 1.85 -35.39 -32.00
N ASN A 278 1.78 -36.07 -30.84
CA ASN A 278 0.51 -36.28 -30.14
C ASN A 278 -0.05 -34.98 -29.53
N LEU A 279 0.76 -33.93 -29.40
CA LEU A 279 0.29 -32.62 -28.96
C LEU A 279 -0.81 -32.06 -29.88
N GLU A 280 -0.77 -32.38 -31.18
CA GLU A 280 -1.77 -31.95 -32.17
C GLU A 280 -3.16 -32.56 -31.93
N GLN A 281 -3.25 -33.61 -31.11
CA GLN A 281 -4.51 -34.25 -30.75
C GLN A 281 -5.22 -33.56 -29.58
N LEU A 282 -4.56 -32.59 -28.93
CA LEU A 282 -5.11 -31.82 -27.81
C LEU A 282 -5.62 -30.47 -28.30
N SER A 283 -6.79 -30.06 -27.80
CA SER A 283 -7.25 -28.67 -27.94
C SER A 283 -6.44 -27.80 -26.99
N VAL A 284 -5.53 -26.97 -27.52
CA VAL A 284 -4.63 -26.12 -26.73
C VAL A 284 -4.94 -24.63 -26.93
N ASP A 285 -5.03 -23.90 -25.83
CA ASP A 285 -5.06 -22.43 -25.83
C ASP A 285 -3.64 -21.90 -25.72
N ILE A 286 -3.19 -21.14 -26.72
CA ILE A 286 -1.82 -20.60 -26.78
C ILE A 286 -1.85 -19.11 -26.51
N GLU A 287 -1.39 -18.71 -25.33
CA GLU A 287 -1.13 -17.31 -24.98
C GLU A 287 0.35 -16.98 -25.20
N LYS A 288 0.65 -15.92 -25.96
CA LYS A 288 2.01 -15.40 -26.13
C LYS A 288 2.18 -14.13 -25.31
N THR A 289 3.03 -14.19 -24.30
CA THR A 289 3.43 -13.03 -23.49
C THR A 289 4.91 -12.71 -23.69
N THR A 290 5.21 -11.47 -24.05
CA THR A 290 6.60 -10.99 -24.10
C THR A 290 7.05 -10.70 -22.68
N SER A 291 8.13 -11.36 -22.25
CA SER A 291 8.75 -11.13 -20.95
C SER A 291 10.15 -10.56 -21.14
N TRP A 292 10.44 -9.46 -20.46
CA TRP A 292 11.75 -8.81 -20.48
C TRP A 292 12.56 -9.24 -19.26
N ARG A 293 13.85 -9.56 -19.46
CA ARG A 293 14.76 -9.92 -18.38
C ARG A 293 16.07 -9.16 -18.52
N LEU A 294 16.50 -8.52 -17.44
CA LEU A 294 17.86 -7.99 -17.34
C LEU A 294 18.80 -9.13 -16.92
N THR A 295 19.85 -9.38 -17.69
CA THR A 295 20.89 -10.37 -17.36
C THR A 295 22.25 -9.69 -17.47
N PRO A 296 23.15 -9.84 -16.48
CA PRO A 296 24.51 -9.29 -16.59
C PRO A 296 25.21 -9.87 -17.81
N LYS A 297 25.88 -9.02 -18.60
CA LYS A 297 26.81 -9.51 -19.62
C LYS A 297 28.04 -10.06 -18.89
N ALA A 298 28.42 -11.31 -19.15
CA ALA A 298 29.72 -11.79 -18.70
C ALA A 298 30.80 -10.89 -19.30
N GLN A 299 31.73 -10.39 -18.49
CA GLN A 299 32.95 -9.81 -19.04
C GLN A 299 33.65 -10.92 -19.81
N GLU A 300 33.73 -10.79 -21.14
CA GLU A 300 34.68 -11.56 -21.92
C GLU A 300 36.06 -11.18 -21.36
N THR A 301 36.64 -12.08 -20.58
CA THR A 301 38.06 -12.01 -20.25
C THR A 301 38.79 -12.21 -21.58
N GLU A 302 39.19 -11.10 -22.21
CA GLU A 302 40.27 -11.09 -23.17
C GLU A 302 41.48 -11.70 -22.47
N THR A 303 41.63 -13.01 -22.64
CA THR A 303 42.90 -13.69 -22.45
C THR A 303 43.66 -13.36 -23.72
N GLU A 304 44.34 -12.21 -23.70
CA GLU A 304 45.45 -11.95 -24.62
C GLU A 304 46.53 -13.00 -24.29
N ASP A 305 46.64 -14.00 -25.17
CA ASP A 305 47.83 -14.84 -25.26
C ASP A 305 48.99 -13.96 -25.77
N GLU A 306 49.93 -13.63 -24.87
CA GLU A 306 51.34 -13.36 -25.19
C GLU A 306 52.26 -14.25 -24.34
#